data_AF-A0A1H5UWL2-F1
#
_entry.id   AF-A0A1H5UWL2-F1
#
_cell.length_a   1.000
_cell.length_b   1.000
_cell.length_c   1.000
_cell.angle_alpha   90.00
_cell.angle_beta   90.00
_cell.angle_gamma   90.00
#
_symmetry.space_group_name_H-M   'P 1'
#
loop_
_entity.id
_entity.type
_entity.pdbx_description
1 polymer ?
#
loop_
_entity_poly.entity_id
_entity_poly.type
_entity_poly.pdbx_seq_one_letter_code
_entity_poly.pdbx_strand_id
1 'polypeptide(L)' 'MVFPEDSDAFFHTRSMDEFITTLRKKLQDDPTIQILNVRGYGFKLVC' A
#
# COMPACT_ATOMS: atom_id res chain seq x y z
N MET A 1 10.46 17.61 -25.39
CA MET A 1 9.25 18.04 -24.65
C MET A 1 8.72 16.80 -23.97
N VAL A 2 9.06 16.59 -22.70
CA VAL A 2 8.65 15.41 -21.92
C VAL A 2 7.39 15.82 -21.16
N PHE A 3 6.31 15.08 -21.35
CA PHE A 3 5.02 15.29 -20.68
C PHE A 3 5.19 15.15 -19.17
N PRO A 4 4.74 16.12 -18.35
CA PRO A 4 4.62 15.93 -16.91
C PRO A 4 3.31 15.19 -16.63
N GLU A 5 3.30 13.87 -16.78
CA GLU A 5 2.17 13.03 -16.35
C GLU A 5 2.72 12.00 -15.38
N ASP A 6 2.74 12.34 -14.08
CA ASP A 6 2.31 11.42 -13.02
C ASP A 6 2.30 12.10 -11.63
N SER A 7 1.54 13.19 -11.45
CA SER A 7 1.21 13.64 -10.08
C SER A 7 0.40 12.56 -9.34
N ASP A 8 -0.34 11.75 -10.09
CA ASP A 8 -1.26 10.75 -9.59
C ASP A 8 -0.51 9.59 -8.91
N ALA A 9 0.56 9.05 -9.51
CA ALA A 9 1.42 8.02 -8.91
C ALA A 9 2.20 8.53 -7.70
N PHE A 10 2.63 9.80 -7.71
CA PHE A 10 3.34 10.37 -6.55
C PHE A 10 2.39 10.55 -5.35
N PHE A 11 1.14 10.97 -5.60
CA PHE A 11 0.10 11.06 -4.58
C PHE A 11 -0.33 9.67 -4.10
N HIS A 12 -0.58 8.74 -5.04
CA HIS A 12 -1.00 7.39 -4.73
C HIS A 12 0.07 6.62 -3.96
N THR A 13 1.36 6.77 -4.27
CA THR A 13 2.43 6.08 -3.55
C THR A 13 2.53 6.56 -2.09
N ARG A 14 2.45 7.87 -1.85
CA ARG A 14 2.52 8.44 -0.49
C ARG A 14 1.30 8.08 0.35
N SER A 15 0.10 8.22 -0.21
CA SER A 15 -1.14 7.90 0.50
C SER A 15 -1.31 6.39 0.75
N MET A 16 -0.85 5.54 -0.17
CA MET A 16 -0.90 4.08 -0.01
C MET A 16 -0.05 3.61 1.19
N ASP A 17 1.17 4.15 1.33
CA ASP A 17 2.08 3.75 2.42
C ASP A 17 1.50 4.10 3.81
N GLU A 18 0.86 5.27 3.92
CA GLU A 18 0.18 5.72 5.14
C GLU A 18 -1.04 4.85 5.47
N PHE A 19 -1.80 4.45 4.43
CA PHE A 19 -2.95 3.58 4.55
C PHE A 19 -2.54 2.16 4.99
N ILE A 20 -1.52 1.58 4.37
CA ILE A 20 -0.99 0.25 4.73
C ILE A 20 -0.43 0.27 6.16
N THR A 21 0.25 1.34 6.56
CA THR A 21 0.77 1.49 7.92
C THR A 21 -0.36 1.55 8.96
N THR A 22 -1.41 2.32 8.69
CA THR A 22 -2.58 2.41 9.57
C THR A 22 -3.36 1.08 9.62
N LEU A 23 -3.49 0.40 8.48
CA LEU A 23 -4.15 -0.89 8.38
C LEU A 23 -3.40 -1.96 9.17
N ARG A 24 -2.06 -2.02 9.05
CA ARG A 24 -1.21 -2.91 9.88
C ARG A 24 -1.35 -2.63 11.37
N LYS A 25 -1.41 -1.37 11.79
CA LYS A 25 -1.63 -1.02 13.20
C LYS A 25 -2.98 -1.51 13.71
N LYS A 26 -4.05 -1.44 12.89
CA LYS A 26 -5.37 -1.97 13.29
C LYS A 26 -5.39 -3.49 13.37
N LEU A 27 -4.66 -4.15 12.47
CA LEU A 27 -4.54 -5.61 12.39
C LEU A 27 -3.44 -6.17 13.31
N GLN A 28 -2.71 -5.32 14.05
CA GLN A 28 -1.59 -5.74 14.90
C GLN A 28 -2.03 -6.69 16.03
N ASP A 29 -3.30 -6.59 16.43
CA ASP A 29 -3.93 -7.43 17.45
C ASP A 29 -4.17 -8.86 16.94
N ASP A 30 -4.24 -9.02 15.61
CA ASP A 30 -4.53 -10.27 14.92
C ASP A 30 -3.30 -10.73 14.12
N PRO A 31 -2.38 -11.51 14.73
CA PRO A 31 -1.11 -11.91 14.11
C PRO A 31 -1.30 -12.90 12.95
N THR A 32 -2.50 -13.46 12.78
CA THR A 32 -2.89 -14.26 11.63
C THR A 32 -2.95 -13.41 10.36
N ILE A 33 -3.34 -12.14 10.47
CA ILE A 33 -3.43 -11.26 9.30
C ILE A 33 -2.06 -10.69 8.91
N GLN A 34 -1.59 -11.04 7.72
CA GLN A 34 -0.37 -10.51 7.11
C GLN A 34 -0.68 -9.79 5.80
N ILE A 35 0.00 -8.66 5.59
CA ILE A 35 -0.08 -7.88 4.35
C ILE A 35 1.18 -8.13 3.54
N LEU A 36 1.05 -8.91 2.47
CA LEU A 36 2.11 -9.24 1.51
C LEU A 36 2.12 -8.24 0.36
N ASN A 37 3.29 -7.72 -0.01
CA ASN A 37 3.44 -6.89 -1.20
C ASN A 37 3.77 -7.75 -2.42
N VAL A 38 2.83 -7.90 -3.33
CA VAL A 38 2.96 -8.68 -4.57
C VAL A 38 3.31 -7.72 -5.71
N ARG A 39 4.57 -7.75 -6.14
CA ARG A 39 5.10 -6.87 -7.19
C ARG A 39 4.35 -7.10 -8.51
N GLY A 40 3.77 -6.04 -9.08
CA GLY A 40 2.96 -6.10 -10.31
C GLY A 40 1.47 -6.38 -10.09
N TYR A 41 1.05 -6.70 -8.87
CA TYR A 41 -0.37 -6.93 -8.52
C TYR A 41 -0.88 -6.00 -7.40
N GLY A 42 -0.01 -5.58 -6.47
CA GLY A 42 -0.37 -4.75 -5.32
C GLY A 42 -0.25 -5.50 -4.01
N PHE A 43 -1.09 -5.17 -3.03
CA PHE A 43 -1.04 -5.76 -1.69
C PHE A 43 -2.05 -6.90 -1.55
N LYS A 44 -1.62 -8.01 -0.95
CA LYS A 44 -2.46 -9.17 -0.64
C LYS A 44 -2.57 -9.33 0.88
N LEU A 45 -3.80 -9.41 1.37
CA LEU A 45 -4.11 -9.79 2.74
C LEU A 45 -4.21 -11.32 2.81
N VAL A 46 -3.53 -11.93 3.78
CA VAL A 46 -3.60 -13.35 4.11
C VAL A 46 -3.90 -13.49 5.60
N CYS A 47 -4.62 -14.55 5.99
CA CYS A 47 -5.03 -14.85 7.37
C CYS A 47 -4.55 -16.25 7.77
#